data_AF-A0A3N4MF99-F1
#
_entry.id   AF-A0A3N4MF99-F1
#
_cell.length_a   1.000
_cell.length_b   1.000
_cell.length_c   1.000
_cell.angle_alpha   90.00
_cell.angle_beta   90.00
_cell.angle_gamma   90.00
#
_symmetry.space_group_name_H-M   'P 1'
#
loop_
_entity.id
_entity.type
_entity.pdbx_description
1 polymer ?
#
loop_
_entity_poly.entity_id
_entity_poly.type
_entity_poly.pdbx_seq_one_letter_code
_entity_poly.pdbx_strand_id
1 'polypeptide(L)'
;MLIVLHNLESWNTFATVYKLSRIANITLYKPEKCHAIRSSFHLIATNVQPELEVCKVWVEKLKQAWYTMTFGGEEGLGSLVEVGEGLNVDTILDEWGEEFVVLGQNVWKRQLDALKRKGWVE
;
A
#
# COMPACT_ATOMS: atom_id res chain seq x y z
N MET A 1 5.94 -7.08 10.65
CA MET A 1 4.80 -6.13 10.64
C MET A 1 3.75 -6.62 9.66
N LEU A 2 2.46 -6.47 9.99
CA LEU A 2 1.33 -6.87 9.13
C LEU A 2 0.42 -5.65 8.95
N ILE A 3 0.18 -5.25 7.70
CA ILE A 3 -0.56 -4.03 7.35
C ILE A 3 -1.72 -4.40 6.43
N VAL A 4 -2.91 -3.86 6.70
CA VAL A 4 -4.05 -3.94 5.78
C VAL A 4 -3.99 -2.78 4.81
N LEU A 5 -4.00 -3.08 3.51
CA LEU A 5 -4.05 -2.11 2.43
C LEU A 5 -5.25 -2.41 1.53
N HIS A 6 -5.62 -1.43 0.70
CA HIS A 6 -6.76 -1.50 -0.21
C HIS A 6 -6.32 -1.01 -1.59
N ASN A 7 -6.93 -1.51 -2.66
CA ASN A 7 -6.72 -1.03 -4.04
C ASN A 7 -5.23 -1.00 -4.39
N LEU A 8 -4.65 -2.18 -4.63
CA LEU A 8 -3.20 -2.33 -4.88
C LEU A 8 -2.71 -1.42 -6.00
N GLU A 9 -3.53 -1.21 -7.02
CA GLU A 9 -3.31 -0.33 -8.18
C GLU A 9 -3.34 1.17 -7.87
N SER A 10 -3.79 1.58 -6.68
CA SER A 10 -3.86 3.00 -6.34
C SER A 10 -2.47 3.56 -6.02
N TRP A 11 -2.22 4.80 -6.42
CA TRP A 11 -0.91 5.46 -6.25
C TRP A 11 -0.44 5.48 -4.79
N ASN A 12 -1.31 5.84 -3.84
CA ASN A 12 -0.96 5.86 -2.42
C ASN A 12 -0.57 4.47 -1.90
N THR A 13 -1.24 3.42 -2.36
CA THR A 13 -0.90 2.05 -2.00
C THR A 13 0.40 1.63 -2.63
N PHE A 14 0.60 1.86 -3.93
CA PHE A 14 1.88 1.63 -4.62
C PHE A 14 3.04 2.31 -3.89
N ALA A 15 2.92 3.61 -3.61
CA ALA A 15 3.91 4.38 -2.88
C ALA A 15 4.20 3.80 -1.49
N THR A 16 3.17 3.33 -0.78
CA THR A 16 3.32 2.68 0.53
C THR A 16 4.08 1.36 0.41
N VAL A 17 3.74 0.51 -0.56
CA VAL A 17 4.42 -0.77 -0.77
C VAL A 17 5.88 -0.54 -1.19
N TYR A 18 6.14 0.38 -2.12
CA TYR A 18 7.51 0.76 -2.54
C TYR A 18 8.34 1.26 -1.36
N LYS A 19 7.79 2.19 -0.57
CA LYS A 19 8.47 2.66 0.64
C LYS A 19 8.83 1.48 1.56
N LEU A 20 7.88 0.61 1.86
CA LEU A 20 8.14 -0.55 2.73
C LEU A 20 9.16 -1.53 2.15
N SER A 21 9.22 -1.71 0.82
CA SER A 21 10.23 -2.57 0.17
C SER A 21 11.66 -2.08 0.37
N ARG A 22 11.85 -0.76 0.57
CA ARG A 22 13.19 -0.18 0.81
C ARG A 22 13.77 -0.48 2.18
N ILE A 23 12.94 -0.90 3.14
CA ILE A 23 13.34 -1.04 4.54
C ILE A 23 13.02 -2.41 5.13
N ALA A 24 12.40 -3.30 4.35
CA ALA A 24 11.95 -4.61 4.78
C ALA A 24 11.81 -5.57 3.59
N ASN A 25 11.85 -6.87 3.88
CA ASN A 25 11.41 -7.89 2.93
C ASN A 25 9.88 -7.92 2.93
N ILE A 26 9.26 -7.77 1.76
CA ILE A 26 7.80 -7.65 1.66
C ILE A 26 7.17 -8.82 0.92
N THR A 27 5.95 -9.15 1.31
CA THR A 27 5.09 -10.11 0.60
C THR A 27 3.64 -9.65 0.69
N LEU A 28 2.88 -9.80 -0.40
CA LEU A 28 1.46 -9.48 -0.42
C LEU A 28 0.61 -10.74 -0.30
N TYR A 29 -0.42 -10.67 0.55
CA TYR A 29 -1.32 -11.76 0.84
C TYR A 29 -2.78 -11.35 0.74
N LYS A 30 -3.52 -12.04 -0.12
CA LYS A 30 -4.97 -11.90 -0.29
C LYS A 30 -5.66 -13.12 0.34
N PRO A 31 -6.54 -12.94 1.36
CA PRO A 31 -7.25 -14.07 1.94
C PRO A 31 -8.23 -14.71 0.95
N GLU A 32 -8.36 -16.04 1.01
CA GLU A 32 -9.16 -16.81 0.06
C GLU A 32 -10.66 -16.91 0.41
N LYS A 33 -10.98 -16.81 1.71
CA LYS A 33 -12.35 -16.99 2.22
C LYS A 33 -12.98 -15.66 2.62
N CYS A 34 -12.42 -14.99 3.62
CA CYS A 34 -12.93 -13.72 4.14
C CYS A 34 -12.48 -12.55 3.27
N HIS A 35 -13.39 -11.63 2.94
CA HIS A 35 -13.11 -10.43 2.15
C HIS A 35 -12.44 -10.70 0.78
N ALA A 36 -12.51 -11.92 0.25
CA ALA A 36 -11.83 -12.30 -0.99
C ALA A 36 -12.26 -11.44 -2.20
N ILE A 37 -13.53 -11.00 -2.23
CA ILE A 37 -14.07 -10.11 -3.27
C ILE A 37 -13.73 -8.62 -3.07
N ARG A 38 -13.34 -8.21 -1.85
CA ARG A 38 -13.02 -6.80 -1.55
C ARG A 38 -11.64 -6.47 -2.12
N SER A 39 -11.32 -5.19 -2.26
CA SER A 39 -9.97 -4.77 -2.66
C SER A 39 -8.94 -4.81 -1.54
N SER A 40 -9.32 -5.22 -0.33
CA SER A 40 -8.39 -5.31 0.80
C SER A 40 -7.44 -6.49 0.70
N PHE A 41 -6.18 -6.29 1.09
CA PHE A 41 -5.16 -7.33 1.17
C PHE A 41 -4.18 -6.99 2.30
N HIS A 42 -3.28 -7.92 2.61
CA HIS A 42 -2.27 -7.75 3.63
C HIS A 42 -0.90 -7.58 3.00
N LEU A 43 -0.14 -6.62 3.48
CA LEU A 43 1.30 -6.56 3.30
C LEU A 43 1.95 -7.15 4.55
N ILE A 44 2.82 -8.14 4.34
CA ILE A 44 3.62 -8.77 5.37
C ILE A 44 5.05 -8.27 5.17
N ALA A 45 5.57 -7.52 6.15
CA ALA A 45 6.93 -7.00 6.16
C ALA A 45 7.76 -7.73 7.22
N THR A 46 8.83 -8.39 6.80
CA THR A 46 9.80 -9.10 7.65
C THR A 46 11.17 -8.44 7.53
N ASN A 47 12.07 -8.69 8.50
CA ASN A 47 13.41 -8.09 8.54
C ASN A 47 13.39 -6.57 8.37
N VAL A 48 12.47 -5.91 9.08
CA VAL A 48 12.34 -4.45 9.07
C VAL A 48 13.61 -3.86 9.68
N GLN A 49 14.18 -2.84 9.04
CA GLN A 49 15.39 -2.13 9.47
C GLN A 49 15.01 -0.74 10.04
N PRO A 50 14.44 -0.66 11.25
CA PRO A 50 13.96 0.60 11.84
C PRO A 50 15.07 1.62 12.13
N GLU A 51 16.32 1.17 12.24
CA GLU A 51 17.50 1.99 12.51
C GLU A 51 17.93 2.88 11.35
N LEU A 52 17.47 2.60 10.11
CA LEU A 52 17.77 3.43 8.96
C LEU A 52 17.20 4.83 9.15
N GLU A 53 17.97 5.85 8.80
CA GLU A 53 17.56 7.25 8.98
C GLU A 53 16.28 7.59 8.20
N VAL A 54 16.09 6.95 7.03
CA VAL A 54 14.86 7.08 6.23
C VAL A 54 13.60 6.70 7.01
N CYS A 55 13.69 5.71 7.91
CA CYS A 55 12.57 5.27 8.74
C CYS A 55 12.13 6.37 9.71
N LYS A 56 13.09 7.09 10.33
CA LYS A 56 12.77 8.20 11.24
C LYS A 56 12.04 9.33 10.50
N VAL A 57 12.57 9.71 9.34
CA VAL A 57 11.94 10.73 8.47
C VAL A 57 10.52 10.31 8.09
N TRP A 58 10.31 9.04 7.74
CA TRP A 58 8.98 8.55 7.38
C TRP A 58 8.01 8.51 8.54
N VAL A 59 8.44 8.12 9.74
CA VAL A 59 7.57 8.14 10.93
C VAL A 59 7.09 9.55 11.22
N GLU A 60 7.97 10.55 11.14
CA GLU A 60 7.58 11.95 11.33
C GLU A 60 6.63 12.44 10.24
N LYS A 61 6.89 12.11 8.97
CA LYS A 61 5.95 12.40 7.87
C LYS A 61 4.60 11.72 8.06
N LEU A 62 4.55 10.48 8.54
CA LEU A 62 3.31 9.76 8.81
C LEU A 62 2.51 10.40 9.95
N LYS A 63 3.19 10.82 11.04
CA LYS A 63 2.53 11.56 12.13
C LYS A 63 1.94 12.87 11.63
N GLN A 64 2.70 13.62 10.83
CA GLN A 64 2.23 14.87 10.25
C GLN A 64 1.05 14.63 9.30
N ALA A 65 1.14 13.64 8.41
CA ALA A 65 0.07 13.29 7.52
C ALA A 65 -1.20 12.88 8.28
N TRP A 66 -1.06 12.04 9.32
CA TRP A 66 -2.19 11.66 10.18
C TRP A 66 -2.83 12.88 10.84
N TYR A 67 -2.03 13.77 11.42
CA TYR A 67 -2.54 14.99 12.05
C TYR A 67 -3.27 15.85 11.03
N THR A 68 -2.67 16.11 9.87
CA THR A 68 -3.27 16.92 8.81
C THR A 68 -4.56 16.30 8.27
N MET A 69 -4.60 14.98 8.05
CA MET A 69 -5.80 14.28 7.60
C MET A 69 -6.92 14.21 8.63
N THR A 70 -6.60 14.34 9.92
CA THR A 70 -7.59 14.18 11.01
C THR A 70 -8.05 15.51 11.59
N PHE A 71 -7.13 16.47 11.72
CA PHE A 71 -7.31 17.73 12.46
C PHE A 71 -6.87 18.97 11.66
N GLY A 72 -6.30 18.78 10.46
CA GLY A 72 -5.91 19.88 9.58
C GLY A 72 -7.08 20.44 8.77
N GLY A 73 -6.81 21.01 7.61
CA GLY A 73 -7.84 21.50 6.69
C GLY A 73 -8.63 22.70 7.22
N GLU A 74 -9.67 23.07 6.45
CA GLU A 74 -10.59 24.14 6.83
C GLU A 74 -11.40 23.70 8.05
N GLU A 75 -11.50 24.58 9.05
CA GLU A 75 -12.22 24.33 10.32
C GLU A 75 -11.74 23.11 11.12
N GLY A 76 -10.58 22.53 10.80
CA GLY A 76 -10.05 21.36 11.51
C GLY A 76 -10.69 20.03 11.10
N LEU A 77 -11.36 19.97 9.95
CA LEU A 77 -12.05 18.77 9.45
C LEU A 77 -11.14 17.79 8.70
N GLY A 78 -9.84 18.06 8.66
CA GLY A 78 -8.85 17.28 7.94
C GLY A 78 -8.67 17.76 6.51
N SER A 79 -7.48 17.47 5.95
CA SER A 79 -7.20 17.67 4.53
C SER A 79 -6.49 16.46 3.95
N LEU A 80 -6.73 16.19 2.67
CA LEU A 80 -6.08 15.09 1.97
C LEU A 80 -4.57 15.32 1.91
N VAL A 81 -3.81 14.28 2.25
CA VAL A 81 -2.35 14.24 2.12
C VAL A 81 -2.01 13.09 1.20
N GLU A 82 -1.21 13.35 0.18
CA GLU A 82 -0.73 12.32 -0.73
C GLU A 82 0.45 11.57 -0.10
N VAL A 83 0.31 10.27 0.10
CA VAL A 83 1.37 9.44 0.69
C VAL A 83 2.57 9.30 -0.26
N GLY A 84 2.33 9.48 -1.56
CA GLY A 84 3.36 9.51 -2.61
C GLY A 84 4.20 10.79 -2.67
N GLU A 85 3.96 11.78 -1.80
CA GLU A 85 4.68 13.05 -1.88
C GLU A 85 6.21 12.85 -1.85
N GLY A 86 6.89 13.47 -2.83
CA GLY A 86 8.33 13.39 -3.05
C GLY A 86 8.81 12.18 -3.84
N LEU A 87 7.91 11.31 -4.30
CA LEU A 87 8.21 10.23 -5.23
C LEU A 87 7.97 10.69 -6.68
N ASN A 88 8.89 10.35 -7.58
CA ASN A 88 8.67 10.51 -9.02
C ASN A 88 8.09 9.20 -9.59
N VAL A 89 6.92 9.29 -10.21
CA VAL A 89 6.20 8.12 -10.74
C VAL A 89 7.02 7.39 -11.79
N ASP A 90 7.53 8.11 -12.79
CA ASP A 90 8.26 7.52 -13.91
C ASP A 90 9.52 6.79 -13.43
N THR A 91 10.29 7.43 -12.55
CA THR A 91 11.50 6.83 -11.97
C THR A 91 11.20 5.52 -11.24
N ILE A 92 10.12 5.47 -10.44
CA ILE A 92 9.82 4.27 -9.66
C ILE A 92 9.23 3.16 -10.52
N LEU A 93 8.47 3.50 -11.55
CA LEU A 93 7.99 2.52 -12.51
C LEU A 93 9.15 1.88 -13.27
N ASP A 94 10.14 2.67 -13.68
CA ASP A 94 11.35 2.17 -14.32
C ASP A 94 12.20 1.30 -13.37
N GLU A 95 12.31 1.68 -12.10
CA GLU A 95 13.13 0.95 -11.12
C GLU A 95 12.47 -0.33 -10.57
N TRP A 96 11.14 -0.31 -10.38
CA TRP A 96 10.46 -1.29 -9.52
C TRP A 96 9.06 -1.71 -10.03
N GLY A 97 8.62 -1.18 -11.18
CA GLY A 97 7.29 -1.45 -11.74
C GLY A 97 7.07 -2.94 -12.06
N GLU A 98 8.06 -3.60 -12.68
CA GLU A 98 7.96 -5.03 -13.01
C GLU A 98 7.86 -5.90 -11.75
N GLU A 99 8.69 -5.62 -10.74
CA GLU A 99 8.68 -6.34 -9.47
C GLU A 99 7.35 -6.14 -8.73
N PHE A 100 6.81 -4.92 -8.75
CA PHE A 100 5.50 -4.62 -8.19
C PHE A 100 4.39 -5.44 -8.85
N VAL A 101 4.41 -5.56 -10.19
CA VAL A 101 3.45 -6.39 -10.92
C VAL A 101 3.55 -7.84 -10.48
N VAL A 102 4.77 -8.41 -10.41
CA VAL A 102 4.99 -9.79 -9.95
C VAL A 102 4.45 -9.99 -8.52
N LEU A 103 4.74 -9.05 -7.63
CA LEU A 103 4.28 -9.08 -6.25
C LEU A 103 2.74 -9.04 -6.14
N GLY A 104 2.10 -8.27 -7.03
CA GLY A 104 0.65 -8.07 -7.07
C GLY A 104 -0.15 -9.19 -7.75
N GLN A 105 0.46 -9.99 -8.63
CA GLN A 105 -0.21 -11.03 -9.41
C GLN A 105 -1.11 -11.94 -8.57
N ASN A 106 -0.60 -12.41 -7.43
CA ASN A 106 -1.36 -13.31 -6.55
C ASN A 106 -2.55 -12.62 -5.87
N VAL A 107 -2.46 -11.31 -5.61
CA VAL A 107 -3.56 -10.52 -5.04
C VAL A 107 -4.67 -10.38 -6.07
N TRP A 108 -4.35 -9.92 -7.28
CA TRP A 108 -5.32 -9.72 -8.35
C TRP A 108 -5.97 -11.03 -8.79
N LYS A 109 -5.18 -12.10 -8.95
CA LYS A 109 -5.71 -13.42 -9.33
C LYS A 109 -6.70 -13.95 -8.31
N ARG A 110 -6.37 -13.92 -7.01
CA ARG A 110 -7.27 -14.39 -5.95
C ARG A 110 -8.56 -13.58 -5.89
N GLN A 111 -8.48 -12.26 -6.09
CA GLN A 111 -9.67 -11.41 -6.11
C GLN A 111 -10.54 -11.71 -7.33
N LEU A 112 -9.93 -11.85 -8.53
CA LEU A 112 -10.62 -12.23 -9.76
C LEU A 112 -11.37 -13.57 -9.61
N ASP A 113 -10.69 -14.60 -9.12
CA ASP A 113 -11.28 -15.93 -8.92
C ASP A 113 -12.46 -15.88 -7.92
N ALA A 114 -12.33 -15.08 -6.87
CA ALA A 114 -13.41 -14.88 -5.90
C ALA A 114 -14.62 -14.14 -6.51
N LEU A 115 -14.39 -13.13 -7.35
CA LEU A 115 -15.44 -12.40 -8.05
C LEU A 115 -16.20 -13.31 -9.04
N LYS A 116 -15.48 -14.13 -9.82
CA LYS A 116 -16.07 -15.11 -10.73
C LYS A 116 -17.00 -16.10 -10.02
N ARG A 117 -16.55 -16.67 -8.89
CA ARG A 117 -17.37 -17.61 -8.10
C ARG A 117 -18.65 -16.99 -7.53
N LYS A 118 -18.67 -15.68 -7.34
CA LYS A 118 -19.80 -14.96 -6.73
C LYS A 118 -20.91 -14.64 -7.73
N GLY A 119 -20.69 -14.86 -9.03
CA GLY A 119 -21.71 -14.75 -10.10
C GLY A 119 -22.00 -13.33 -10.60
N TRP A 120 -21.06 -12.38 -10.44
CA TRP A 120 -21.25 -10.96 -10.84
C TRP A 120 -20.68 -10.64 -12.23
N VAL A 121 -19.96 -11.58 -12.83
CA VAL A 121 -19.30 -11.43 -14.13
C VAL A 121 -19.84 -12.53 -15.03
N GLU A 122 -20.93 -12.22 -15.74
CA GLU A 122 -21.38 -12.95 -16.94
C GLU A 122 -20.76 -12.30 -18.18
#